data_AF-A0A5B9MJQ4-F1
#
_entry.id   AF-A0A5B9MJQ4-F1
#
_cell.length_a   1.000
_cell.length_b   1.000
_cell.length_c   1.000
_cell.angle_alpha   90.00
_cell.angle_beta   90.00
_cell.angle_gamma   90.00
#
_symmetry.space_group_name_H-M   'P 1'
#
loop_
_entity.id
_entity.type
_entity.pdbx_description
1 polymer ?
#
loop_
_entity_poly.entity_id
_entity_poly.type
_entity_poly.pdbx_seq_one_letter_code
_entity_poly.pdbx_strand_id
1 'polypeptide(L)'
;MDLDLDLFAANESQVAALHAAQSKRPANRKTPKRETRRSVDLPRHGKGERFIRGPIPLEWMKLASKCGNRSEAVAMLLWYAASLQRSNPVRLTKTILDELGVHTRTAKRVLLKMSDFGLVDARFQRGRSPIVTIKSPESKVFPNND
;
A
#
# COMPACT_ATOMS: atom_id res chain seq x y z
N MET A 1 15.72 -44.04 19.38
CA MET A 1 16.79 -43.32 18.67
C MET A 1 17.00 -42.03 19.43
N ASP A 2 17.95 -42.03 20.35
CA ASP A 2 18.31 -40.81 21.08
C ASP A 2 19.08 -39.90 20.13
N LEU A 3 18.58 -38.67 19.93
CA LEU A 3 19.33 -37.63 19.24
C LEU A 3 20.36 -37.09 20.23
N ASP A 4 21.62 -37.36 19.93
CA ASP A 4 22.76 -36.80 20.66
C ASP A 4 22.86 -35.29 20.37
N LEU A 5 22.45 -34.49 21.35
CA LEU A 5 22.48 -33.02 21.30
C LEU A 5 23.90 -32.46 21.43
N ASP A 6 24.87 -33.26 21.90
CA ASP A 6 26.27 -32.83 22.03
C ASP A 6 26.98 -32.77 20.66
N LEU A 7 26.42 -33.38 19.63
CA LEU A 7 26.93 -33.29 18.25
C LEU A 7 26.67 -31.90 17.61
N PHE A 8 25.64 -31.18 18.08
CA PHE A 8 25.28 -29.84 17.59
C PHE A 8 25.67 -28.72 18.56
N ALA A 9 26.14 -29.06 19.76
CA ALA A 9 26.70 -28.10 20.69
C ALA A 9 28.05 -27.62 20.15
N ALA A 10 28.07 -26.43 19.56
CA ALA A 10 29.29 -25.81 19.09
C ALA A 10 30.30 -25.72 20.24
N ASN A 11 31.44 -26.39 20.10
CA ASN A 11 32.47 -26.35 21.13
C ASN A 11 33.14 -24.97 21.15
N GLU A 12 33.75 -24.62 22.28
CA GLU A 12 34.34 -23.29 22.50
C GLU A 12 35.39 -22.94 21.44
N SER A 13 36.08 -23.94 20.89
CA SER A 13 37.04 -23.78 19.80
C SER A 13 36.39 -23.46 18.45
N GLN A 14 35.22 -24.03 18.14
CA GLN A 14 34.42 -23.68 16.95
C GLN A 14 33.82 -22.28 17.07
N VAL A 15 33.33 -21.91 18.26
CA VAL A 15 32.83 -20.56 18.53
C VAL A 15 33.97 -19.54 18.42
N ALA A 16 35.14 -19.83 18.99
CA ALA A 16 36.33 -19.00 18.86
C ALA A 16 36.82 -18.89 17.40
N ALA A 17 36.78 -19.99 16.63
CA ALA A 17 37.13 -19.99 15.20
C ALA A 17 36.15 -19.13 14.38
N LEU A 18 34.85 -19.17 14.70
CA LEU A 18 33.85 -18.30 14.08
C LEU A 18 34.11 -16.83 14.40
N HIS A 19 34.39 -16.50 15.67
CA HIS A 19 34.73 -15.13 16.07
C HIS A 19 36.02 -14.63 15.40
N ALA A 20 37.04 -15.49 15.28
CA ALA A 20 38.27 -15.16 14.57
C ALA A 20 38.03 -14.95 13.06
N ALA A 21 37.14 -15.72 12.45
CA ALA A 21 36.76 -15.56 11.05
C ALA A 21 35.94 -14.27 10.81
N GLN A 22 35.07 -13.89 11.76
CA GLN A 22 34.32 -12.63 11.71
C GLN A 22 35.22 -11.40 11.87
N SER A 23 36.23 -11.47 12.74
CA SER A 23 37.23 -10.40 12.93
C SER A 23 38.13 -10.18 11.72
N LYS A 24 38.27 -11.19 10.84
CA LYS A 24 39.01 -11.10 9.57
C LYS A 24 38.15 -10.69 8.38
N ARG A 25 36.94 -10.17 8.60
CA ARG A 25 36.18 -9.53 7.52
C ARG A 25 37.06 -8.42 6.94
N PRO A 26 37.41 -8.46 5.64
CA PRO A 26 38.15 -7.37 5.04
C PRO A 26 37.31 -6.11 5.20
N ALA A 27 37.74 -5.24 6.12
CA ALA A 27 37.26 -3.89 6.20
C ALA A 27 37.52 -3.31 4.80
N ASN A 28 36.44 -2.90 4.13
CA ASN A 28 36.49 -2.25 2.82
C ASN A 28 36.52 -3.17 1.58
N ARG A 29 35.61 -4.14 1.47
CA ARG A 29 35.13 -4.54 0.14
C ARG A 29 34.29 -3.38 -0.42
N LYS A 30 34.94 -2.40 -1.05
CA LYS A 30 34.26 -1.35 -1.83
C LYS A 30 33.45 -2.06 -2.91
N THR A 31 32.16 -2.28 -2.66
CA THR A 31 31.22 -2.61 -3.72
C THR A 31 31.41 -1.53 -4.78
N PRO A 32 31.65 -1.86 -6.06
CA PRO A 32 31.80 -0.83 -7.09
C PRO A 32 30.62 0.13 -6.94
N LYS A 33 30.92 1.42 -6.76
CA LYS A 33 29.95 2.49 -6.58
C LYS A 33 29.00 2.38 -7.75
N ARG A 34 27.82 1.78 -7.52
CA ARG A 34 26.81 1.52 -8.54
C ARG A 34 26.60 2.86 -9.22
N GLU A 35 27.09 2.95 -10.46
CA GLU A 35 26.98 4.15 -11.27
C GLU A 35 25.53 4.56 -11.17
N THR A 36 25.29 5.67 -10.48
CA THR A 36 23.94 6.08 -10.11
C THR A 36 23.23 6.25 -11.43
N ARG A 37 22.36 5.29 -11.77
CA ARG A 37 21.40 5.46 -12.86
C ARG A 37 20.82 6.84 -12.62
N ARG A 38 21.07 7.79 -13.52
CA ARG A 38 20.67 9.19 -13.35
C ARG A 38 19.18 9.16 -13.05
N SER A 39 18.81 9.40 -11.81
CA SER A 39 17.42 9.37 -11.38
C SER A 39 16.78 10.62 -11.97
N VAL A 40 15.86 10.43 -12.90
CA VAL A 40 15.00 11.53 -13.37
C VAL A 40 13.95 11.77 -12.29
N ASP A 41 13.75 13.03 -11.91
CA ASP A 41 12.75 13.41 -10.93
C ASP A 41 11.33 13.10 -11.45
N LEU A 42 10.43 12.74 -10.53
CA LEU A 42 9.03 12.55 -10.87
C LEU A 42 8.37 13.90 -11.22
N PRO A 43 7.47 13.94 -12.23
CA PRO A 43 6.69 15.14 -12.52
C PRO A 43 5.91 15.62 -11.30
N ARG A 44 5.92 16.94 -11.08
CA ARG A 44 5.14 17.60 -10.03
C ARG A 44 3.99 18.37 -10.66
N HIS A 45 2.87 18.44 -9.95
CA HIS A 45 1.74 19.24 -10.37
C HIS A 45 2.10 20.74 -10.34
N GLY A 46 1.57 21.48 -11.31
CA GLY A 46 1.66 22.94 -11.37
C GLY A 46 0.79 23.64 -10.33
N LYS A 47 0.87 24.98 -10.31
CA LYS A 47 0.02 25.82 -9.47
C LYS A 47 -1.43 25.74 -9.96
N GLY A 48 -2.34 25.33 -9.09
CA GLY A 48 -3.78 25.21 -9.41
C GLY A 48 -4.17 23.91 -10.13
N GLU A 49 -3.20 23.06 -10.49
CA GLU A 49 -3.50 21.74 -11.04
C GLU A 49 -4.05 20.80 -9.97
N ARG A 50 -4.93 19.90 -10.42
CA ARG A 50 -5.52 18.88 -9.57
C ARG A 50 -4.52 17.75 -9.34
N PHE A 51 -4.49 17.23 -8.12
CA PHE A 51 -3.64 16.12 -7.73
C PHE A 51 -4.34 15.31 -6.65
N ILE A 52 -3.85 14.10 -6.43
CA ILE A 52 -4.34 13.21 -5.38
C ILE A 52 -3.39 13.32 -4.19
N ARG A 53 -3.91 13.66 -3.01
CA ARG A 53 -3.11 13.74 -1.78
C ARG A 53 -2.87 12.33 -1.21
N GLY A 54 -1.68 12.13 -0.65
CA GLY A 54 -1.34 10.92 0.12
C GLY A 54 -1.57 11.09 1.62
N PRO A 55 -1.32 10.05 2.44
CA PRO A 55 -0.83 8.71 2.10
C PRO A 55 -1.95 7.76 1.66
N ILE A 56 -1.73 7.01 0.57
CA ILE A 56 -2.63 5.95 0.12
C ILE A 56 -1.97 4.61 0.47
N PRO A 57 -2.52 3.81 1.41
CA PRO A 57 -1.92 2.52 1.76
C PRO A 57 -1.87 1.59 0.54
N LEU A 58 -0.69 1.05 0.23
CA LEU A 58 -0.52 0.16 -0.92
C LEU A 58 -1.38 -1.11 -0.79
N GLU A 59 -1.48 -1.68 0.41
CA GLU A 59 -2.33 -2.84 0.67
C GLU A 59 -3.81 -2.55 0.42
N TRP A 60 -4.27 -1.35 0.77
CA TRP A 60 -5.64 -0.93 0.46
C TRP A 60 -5.86 -0.89 -1.05
N MET A 61 -4.88 -0.36 -1.80
CA MET A 61 -4.95 -0.30 -3.27
C MET A 61 -4.90 -1.69 -3.93
N LYS A 62 -4.10 -2.63 -3.39
CA LYS A 62 -4.04 -4.03 -3.85
C LYS A 62 -5.34 -4.78 -3.62
N LEU A 63 -6.08 -4.48 -2.55
CA LEU A 63 -7.40 -5.04 -2.33
C LEU A 63 -8.44 -4.39 -3.24
N ALA A 64 -8.33 -3.06 -3.43
CA ALA A 64 -9.19 -2.32 -4.33
C ALA A 64 -9.12 -2.85 -5.78
N SER A 65 -7.93 -3.17 -6.30
CA SER A 65 -7.76 -3.68 -7.68
C SER A 65 -8.50 -5.01 -7.94
N LYS A 66 -8.81 -5.77 -6.89
CA LYS A 66 -9.59 -7.03 -6.98
C LYS A 66 -11.09 -6.80 -7.10
N CYS A 67 -11.57 -5.56 -6.96
CA CYS A 67 -12.99 -5.24 -6.99
C CYS A 67 -13.58 -5.14 -8.42
N GLY A 68 -12.78 -5.45 -9.45
CA GLY A 68 -13.22 -5.61 -10.84
C GLY A 68 -12.84 -4.45 -11.75
N ASN A 69 -13.56 -4.34 -12.88
CA ASN A 69 -13.23 -3.37 -13.93
C ASN A 69 -13.33 -1.93 -13.41
N ARG A 70 -12.30 -1.12 -13.70
CA ARG A 70 -12.17 0.29 -13.28
C ARG A 70 -12.11 0.47 -11.77
N SER A 71 -11.84 -0.60 -11.01
CA SER A 71 -11.78 -0.53 -9.55
C SER A 71 -10.68 0.42 -9.07
N GLU A 72 -9.54 0.42 -9.74
CA GLU A 72 -8.41 1.32 -9.44
C GLU A 72 -8.77 2.78 -9.70
N ALA A 73 -9.51 3.05 -10.77
CA ALA A 73 -10.00 4.40 -11.07
C ALA A 73 -10.95 4.88 -9.97
N VAL A 74 -11.91 4.06 -9.54
CA VAL A 74 -12.83 4.40 -8.45
C VAL A 74 -12.06 4.62 -7.14
N ALA A 75 -11.08 3.76 -6.84
CA ALA A 75 -10.20 3.93 -5.68
C ALA A 75 -9.47 5.28 -5.72
N MET A 76 -8.83 5.63 -6.83
CA MET A 76 -8.14 6.91 -7.00
C MET A 76 -9.11 8.09 -6.84
N LEU A 77 -10.34 7.97 -7.36
CA LEU A 77 -11.37 9.00 -7.22
C LEU A 77 -11.87 9.16 -5.78
N LEU A 78 -11.90 8.10 -4.98
CA LEU A 78 -12.26 8.19 -3.56
C LEU A 78 -11.21 9.00 -2.80
N TRP A 79 -9.93 8.70 -3.00
CA TRP A 79 -8.83 9.47 -2.39
C TRP A 79 -8.76 10.90 -2.92
N TYR A 80 -9.00 11.09 -4.22
CA TYR A 80 -9.15 12.42 -4.81
C TYR A 80 -10.29 13.20 -4.14
N ALA A 81 -11.49 12.61 -4.04
CA ALA A 81 -12.65 13.20 -3.40
C ALA A 81 -12.38 13.57 -1.94
N ALA A 82 -11.73 12.68 -1.18
CA ALA A 82 -11.37 12.92 0.22
C ALA A 82 -10.43 14.12 0.36
N SER A 83 -9.45 14.21 -0.55
CA SER A 83 -8.49 15.31 -0.56
C SER A 83 -9.10 16.65 -0.98
N LEU A 84 -10.04 16.62 -1.93
CA LEU A 84 -10.72 17.79 -2.45
C LEU A 84 -11.74 18.33 -1.45
N GLN A 85 -12.54 17.45 -0.85
CA GLN A 85 -13.59 17.78 0.11
C GLN A 85 -13.06 17.98 1.53
N ARG A 86 -11.83 17.51 1.81
CA ARG A 86 -11.20 17.50 3.13
C ARG A 86 -12.07 16.79 4.19
N SER A 87 -12.75 15.71 3.79
CA SER A 87 -13.67 14.96 4.64
C SER A 87 -13.62 13.45 4.38
N ASN A 88 -14.05 12.68 5.37
CA ASN A 88 -14.39 11.27 5.26
C ASN A 88 -15.57 11.03 6.21
N PRO A 89 -16.80 10.77 5.74
CA PRO A 89 -17.17 10.32 4.40
C PRO A 89 -17.04 11.37 3.29
N VAL A 90 -16.93 10.87 2.06
CA VAL A 90 -16.87 11.66 0.82
C VAL A 90 -18.14 11.50 0.00
N ARG A 91 -18.50 12.55 -0.72
CA ARG A 91 -19.56 12.51 -1.72
C ARG A 91 -18.97 12.24 -3.08
N LEU A 92 -19.24 11.08 -3.67
CA LEU A 92 -18.73 10.74 -5.00
C LEU A 92 -19.68 11.26 -6.08
N THR A 93 -19.54 12.54 -6.41
CA THR A 93 -20.40 13.23 -7.39
C THR A 93 -20.11 12.78 -8.82
N LYS A 94 -21.05 13.05 -9.74
CA LYS A 94 -20.85 12.77 -11.16
C LYS A 94 -19.59 13.49 -11.71
N THR A 95 -19.40 14.75 -11.35
CA THR A 95 -18.22 15.52 -11.75
C THR A 95 -16.92 14.85 -11.31
N ILE A 96 -16.86 14.28 -10.09
CA ILE A 96 -15.68 13.54 -9.64
C ILE A 96 -15.50 12.25 -10.45
N LEU A 97 -16.59 11.53 -10.72
CA LEU A 97 -16.53 10.31 -11.54
C LEU A 97 -16.02 10.58 -12.96
N ASP A 98 -16.39 11.72 -13.53
CA ASP A 98 -16.03 12.13 -14.89
C ASP A 98 -14.52 12.45 -15.01
N GLU A 99 -13.82 12.80 -13.93
CA GLU A 99 -12.36 13.05 -13.94
C GLU A 99 -11.55 11.85 -14.46
N LEU A 100 -12.02 10.63 -14.19
CA LEU A 100 -11.47 9.40 -14.74
C LEU A 100 -12.51 8.65 -15.58
N GLY A 101 -13.50 9.32 -16.15
CA GLY A 101 -14.48 8.72 -17.07
C GLY A 101 -15.20 7.48 -16.52
N VAL A 102 -15.54 7.45 -15.23
CA VAL A 102 -16.20 6.30 -14.60
C VAL A 102 -17.72 6.45 -14.67
N HIS A 103 -18.40 5.56 -15.38
CA HIS A 103 -19.86 5.57 -15.40
C HIS A 103 -20.46 5.25 -14.01
N THR A 104 -21.56 5.92 -13.65
CA THR A 104 -22.22 5.80 -12.32
C THR A 104 -22.61 4.37 -11.96
N ARG A 105 -23.09 3.58 -12.94
CA ARG A 105 -23.40 2.15 -12.77
C ARG A 105 -22.16 1.31 -12.47
N THR A 106 -21.02 1.64 -13.08
CA THR A 106 -19.73 1.00 -12.82
C THR A 106 -19.24 1.35 -11.41
N ALA A 107 -19.27 2.63 -11.05
CA ALA A 107 -18.93 3.09 -9.71
C ALA A 107 -19.77 2.38 -8.64
N LYS A 108 -21.09 2.29 -8.81
CA LYS A 108 -21.97 1.57 -7.88
C LYS A 108 -21.57 0.11 -7.72
N ARG A 109 -21.32 -0.62 -8.82
CA ARG A 109 -20.91 -2.04 -8.77
C ARG A 109 -19.58 -2.23 -8.05
N VAL A 110 -18.60 -1.36 -8.33
CA VAL A 110 -17.28 -1.41 -7.69
C VAL A 110 -17.39 -1.06 -6.21
N LEU A 111 -18.14 -0.03 -5.83
CA LEU A 111 -18.30 0.39 -4.44
C LEU A 111 -18.94 -0.71 -3.59
N LEU A 112 -19.94 -1.42 -4.13
CA LEU A 112 -20.52 -2.57 -3.43
C LEU A 112 -19.47 -3.65 -3.18
N LYS A 113 -18.68 -4.01 -4.19
CA LYS A 113 -17.57 -4.96 -4.02
C LYS A 113 -16.52 -4.47 -3.02
N MET A 114 -16.14 -3.20 -3.08
CA MET A 114 -15.19 -2.61 -2.12
C MET A 114 -15.74 -2.67 -0.69
N SER A 115 -17.06 -2.53 -0.51
CA SER A 115 -17.70 -2.75 0.78
C SER A 115 -17.63 -4.21 1.24
N ASP A 116 -17.80 -5.17 0.32
CA ASP A 116 -17.61 -6.61 0.62
C ASP A 116 -16.17 -6.91 1.08
N PHE A 117 -15.18 -6.22 0.50
CA PHE A 117 -13.77 -6.30 0.92
C PHE A 117 -13.45 -5.48 2.19
N GLY A 118 -14.44 -4.82 2.79
CA GLY A 118 -14.25 -3.99 3.99
C GLY A 118 -13.48 -2.68 3.76
N LEU A 119 -13.23 -2.30 2.50
CA LEU A 119 -12.44 -1.11 2.15
C LEU A 119 -13.23 0.18 2.30
N VAL A 120 -14.55 0.12 2.14
CA VAL A 120 -15.45 1.27 2.24
C VAL A 120 -16.79 0.92 2.89
N ASP A 121 -17.47 1.91 3.45
CA ASP A 121 -18.92 1.85 3.70
C ASP A 121 -19.62 2.81 2.72
N ALA A 122 -20.54 2.30 1.89
CA ALA A 122 -21.17 3.07 0.82
C ALA A 122 -22.69 3.16 1.02
N ARG A 123 -23.19 4.39 1.18
CA ARG A 123 -24.61 4.70 1.29
C ARG A 123 -25.14 5.25 -0.03
N PHE A 124 -26.19 4.63 -0.54
CA PHE A 124 -26.84 5.02 -1.79
C PHE A 124 -28.25 5.55 -1.53
N GLN A 125 -28.62 6.66 -2.17
CA GLN A 125 -29.98 7.17 -2.17
C GLN A 125 -30.38 7.53 -3.61
N ARG A 126 -31.63 7.25 -3.98
CA ARG A 126 -32.16 7.54 -5.32
C ARG A 126 -32.00 9.04 -5.64
N GLY A 127 -31.47 9.34 -6.82
CA GLY A 127 -31.26 10.72 -7.30
C GLY A 127 -30.15 11.50 -6.59
N ARG A 128 -29.37 10.86 -5.69
CA ARG A 128 -28.27 11.50 -4.97
C ARG A 128 -26.95 10.80 -5.26
N SER A 129 -25.86 11.57 -5.21
CA SER A 129 -24.51 11.02 -5.23
C SER A 129 -24.30 10.10 -4.02
N PRO A 130 -23.60 8.96 -4.18
CA PRO A 130 -23.30 8.10 -3.06
C PRO A 130 -22.39 8.80 -2.04
N ILE A 131 -22.65 8.51 -0.77
CA ILE A 131 -21.81 8.93 0.36
C ILE A 131 -20.97 7.71 0.75
N VAL A 132 -19.65 7.85 0.70
CA VAL A 132 -18.71 6.74 0.87
C VAL A 132 -17.74 7.07 1.99
N THR A 133 -17.66 6.21 3.01
CA THR A 133 -16.64 6.27 4.05
C THR A 133 -15.48 5.36 3.65
N ILE A 134 -14.28 5.91 3.52
CA ILE A 134 -13.05 5.14 3.28
C ILE A 134 -12.60 4.52 4.61
N LYS A 135 -12.32 3.22 4.62
CA LYS A 135 -11.82 2.49 5.80
C LYS A 135 -10.36 2.12 5.62
N SER A 136 -9.60 2.14 6.71
CA SER A 136 -8.27 1.54 6.72
C SER A 136 -8.41 0.03 6.58
N PRO A 137 -7.56 -0.66 5.78
CA PRO A 137 -7.47 -2.10 5.90
C PRO A 137 -6.90 -2.35 7.31
N GLU A 138 -7.57 -3.15 8.13
CA GLU A 138 -7.02 -3.52 9.44
C GLU A 138 -5.58 -4.01 9.22
N SER A 139 -4.61 -3.30 9.79
CA SER A 139 -3.25 -3.79 9.81
C SER A 139 -3.31 -5.10 10.58
N LYS A 140 -3.14 -6.24 9.91
CA LYS A 140 -2.68 -7.42 10.61
C LYS A 140 -1.39 -6.99 11.30
N VAL A 141 -1.46 -6.74 12.60
CA VAL A 141 -0.29 -6.59 13.45
C VAL A 141 0.42 -7.91 13.31
N PHE A 142 1.50 -7.93 12.51
CA PHE A 142 2.43 -9.04 12.57
C PHE A 142 3.00 -8.95 13.98
N PRO A 143 2.83 -9.97 14.85
CA PRO A 143 3.51 -9.96 16.13
C PRO A 143 5.01 -9.83 15.83
N ASN A 144 5.64 -8.81 16.41
CA ASN A 144 7.09 -8.71 16.42
C ASN A 144 7.62 -10.02 17.00
N ASN A 145 8.40 -10.74 16.22
CA ASN A 145 9.18 -11.84 16.75
C ASN A 145 10.45 -11.19 17.30
N ASP A 146 10.43 -10.93 18.62
CA ASP A 146 11.61 -10.55 19.42
C ASP A 146 12.66 -11.68 19.41
#